data_AF-A0A7V0MCI4-F1
#
_entry.id   AF-A0A7V0MCI4-F1
#
_cell.length_a   1.000
_cell.length_b   1.000
_cell.length_c   1.000
_cell.angle_alpha   90.00
_cell.angle_beta   90.00
_cell.angle_gamma   90.00
#
_symmetry.space_group_name_H-M   'P 1'
#
loop_
_entity.id
_entity.type
_entity.pdbx_description
1 polymer ?
#
loop_
_entity_poly.entity_id
_entity_poly.type
_entity_poly.pdbx_seq_one_letter_code
_entity_poly.pdbx_strand_id
1 'polypeptide(L)'
;MYTFKGDTTLAAVSELRTKFDEILRQARDHKVVIEKRNKPAAVLLDIDQYTKMEKLLEELGDIALGYIAKSRDKKSKASDYIDIDKVEREILDALEG
;
A
#
# COMPACT_ATOMS: atom_id res chain seq x y z
N MET A 1 -0.90 0.65 22.24
CA MET A 1 -1.38 -0.57 21.56
C MET A 1 -2.85 -0.37 21.29
N TYR A 2 -3.24 -0.26 20.02
CA TYR A 2 -4.64 -0.15 19.63
C TYR A 2 -5.09 -1.52 19.12
N THR A 3 -6.14 -2.08 19.73
CA THR A 3 -6.72 -3.36 19.31
C THR A 3 -8.02 -3.09 18.58
N PHE A 4 -8.02 -3.29 17.27
CA PHE A 4 -9.24 -3.28 16.46
C PHE A 4 -9.76 -4.71 16.30
N LYS A 5 -10.97 -4.97 16.80
CA LYS A 5 -11.70 -6.21 16.52
C LYS A 5 -12.53 -5.99 15.26
N GLY A 6 -12.35 -6.87 14.28
CA GLY A 6 -13.18 -6.96 13.09
C GLY A 6 -13.48 -8.43 12.81
N ASP A 7 -14.61 -8.69 12.17
CA ASP A 7 -15.01 -10.04 11.81
C ASP A 7 -13.92 -10.71 10.97
N THR A 8 -13.59 -11.95 11.32
CA THR A 8 -12.49 -12.70 10.71
C THR A 8 -12.87 -14.15 10.65
N THR A 9 -12.82 -14.73 9.45
CA THR A 9 -12.97 -16.17 9.27
C THR A 9 -11.60 -16.82 9.19
N LEU A 10 -11.45 -17.96 9.85
CA LEU A 10 -10.28 -18.82 9.76
C LEU A 10 -10.60 -19.98 8.83
N ALA A 11 -9.74 -20.24 7.85
CA ALA A 11 -9.89 -21.38 6.95
C ALA A 11 -8.56 -22.14 6.84
N ALA A 12 -8.60 -23.46 6.95
CA ALA A 12 -7.42 -24.26 6.72
C ALA A 12 -7.09 -24.33 5.22
N VAL A 13 -5.80 -24.39 4.87
CA VAL A 13 -5.35 -24.60 3.48
C VAL A 13 -6.02 -25.80 2.81
N SER A 14 -6.31 -26.87 3.56
CA SER A 14 -7.00 -28.05 3.03
C SER A 14 -8.44 -27.77 2.61
N GLU A 15 -9.12 -26.81 3.23
CA GLU A 15 -10.50 -26.45 2.92
C GLU A 15 -10.62 -25.63 1.64
N LEU A 16 -9.53 -24.99 1.18
CA LEU A 16 -9.53 -24.27 -0.09
C LEU A 16 -9.92 -25.16 -1.27
N ARG A 17 -9.60 -26.46 -1.23
CA ARG A 17 -9.92 -27.37 -2.33
C ARG A 17 -11.42 -27.67 -2.42
N THR A 18 -12.13 -27.69 -1.29
CA THR A 18 -13.52 -28.19 -1.22
C THR A 18 -14.54 -27.10 -0.93
N LYS A 19 -14.13 -25.96 -0.36
CA LYS A 19 -15.00 -24.86 0.08
C LYS A 19 -14.60 -23.50 -0.52
N PHE A 20 -13.92 -23.51 -1.66
CA PHE A 20 -13.37 -22.28 -2.25
C PHE A 20 -14.41 -21.16 -2.43
N ASP A 21 -15.58 -21.49 -2.99
CA ASP A 21 -16.64 -20.51 -3.25
C ASP A 21 -17.20 -19.90 -1.97
N GLU A 22 -17.29 -20.68 -0.89
CA GLU A 22 -17.71 -20.18 0.42
C GLU A 22 -16.66 -19.23 0.99
N ILE A 23 -15.39 -19.61 0.93
CA ILE A 23 -14.26 -18.78 1.35
C ILE A 23 -14.23 -17.45 0.57
N LEU A 24 -14.48 -17.47 -0.74
CA LEU A 24 -14.59 -16.27 -1.56
C LEU A 24 -15.79 -15.38 -1.20
N ARG A 25 -16.93 -15.97 -0.81
CA ARG A 25 -18.07 -15.18 -0.31
C ARG A 25 -17.73 -14.49 1.00
N GLN A 26 -17.12 -15.23 1.95
CA GLN A 26 -16.70 -14.67 3.23
C GLN A 26 -15.66 -13.55 3.05
N ALA A 27 -14.71 -13.72 2.12
CA ALA A 27 -13.66 -12.74 1.83
C ALA A 27 -14.16 -11.41 1.27
N ARG A 28 -15.37 -11.36 0.69
CA ARG A 28 -15.99 -10.12 0.21
C ARG A 28 -16.45 -9.21 1.34
N ASP A 29 -16.96 -9.81 2.41
CA ASP A 29 -17.54 -9.05 3.53
C ASP A 29 -16.49 -8.72 4.59
N HIS A 30 -15.56 -9.64 4.84
CA HIS A 30 -14.49 -9.46 5.80
C HIS A 30 -13.25 -10.29 5.44
N LYS A 31 -12.13 -10.07 6.13
CA LYS A 31 -10.90 -10.83 5.86
C LYS A 31 -11.05 -12.32 6.20
N VAL A 32 -10.42 -13.18 5.41
CA VAL A 32 -10.26 -14.60 5.72
C VAL A 32 -8.78 -14.90 5.92
N VAL A 33 -8.41 -15.44 7.07
CA VAL A 33 -7.04 -15.88 7.34
C VAL A 33 -6.92 -17.34 6.96
N ILE A 34 -5.98 -17.62 6.05
CA ILE A 34 -5.67 -18.97 5.61
C ILE A 34 -4.56 -19.53 6.49
N GLU A 35 -4.83 -20.68 7.10
CA GLU A 35 -3.91 -21.33 8.02
C GLU A 35 -3.30 -22.62 7.43
N LYS A 36 -2.02 -22.82 7.67
CA LYS A 36 -1.31 -24.08 7.38
C LYS A 36 -0.75 -24.63 8.68
N ARG A 37 -1.28 -25.77 9.14
CA ARG A 37 -0.91 -26.40 10.42
C ARG A 37 -1.10 -25.43 11.61
N ASN A 38 -2.29 -24.80 11.68
CA ASN A 38 -2.69 -23.84 12.72
C ASN A 38 -1.79 -22.59 12.82
N LYS A 39 -1.13 -22.23 11.72
CA LYS A 39 -0.34 -21.00 11.60
C LYS A 39 -0.88 -20.16 10.45
N PRO A 40 -1.15 -18.86 10.64
CA PRO A 40 -1.49 -17.95 9.56
C PRO A 40 -0.43 -18.00 8.46
N ALA A 41 -0.86 -18.22 7.23
CA ALA A 41 0.00 -18.35 6.06
C ALA A 41 -0.36 -17.34 4.97
N ALA A 42 -1.63 -16.96 4.86
CA ALA A 42 -2.09 -15.90 3.97
C ALA A 42 -3.34 -15.20 4.54
N VAL A 43 -3.68 -14.06 3.97
CA VAL A 43 -4.95 -13.36 4.21
C VAL A 43 -5.61 -13.13 2.85
N LEU A 44 -6.87 -13.51 2.74
CA LEU A 44 -7.71 -13.22 1.60
C LEU A 44 -8.61 -12.04 1.96
N LEU A 45 -8.67 -11.07 1.04
CA LEU A 45 -9.41 -9.83 1.16
C LEU A 45 -10.13 -9.59 -0.15
N ASP A 46 -11.22 -8.84 -0.09
CA ASP A 46 -11.79 -8.21 -1.26
C ASP A 46 -10.77 -7.27 -1.92
N ILE A 47 -10.73 -7.28 -3.25
CA ILE A 47 -9.74 -6.50 -4.01
C ILE A 47 -9.93 -5.00 -3.80
N ASP A 48 -11.17 -4.52 -3.71
CA ASP A 48 -11.44 -3.10 -3.51
C ASP A 48 -11.03 -2.66 -2.10
N GLN A 49 -11.19 -3.54 -1.10
CA GLN A 49 -10.68 -3.28 0.25
C GLN A 49 -9.15 -3.17 0.25
N TYR A 50 -8.45 -4.09 -0.42
CA TYR A 50 -7.00 -4.05 -0.56
C TYR A 50 -6.53 -2.76 -1.24
N THR A 51 -7.11 -2.39 -2.38
CA THR A 51 -6.75 -1.18 -3.11
C THR A 51 -7.02 0.10 -2.32
N LYS A 52 -8.12 0.14 -1.55
CA LYS A 52 -8.39 1.28 -0.63
C LYS A 52 -7.33 1.39 0.46
N MET A 53 -6.86 0.27 1.01
CA MET A 53 -5.78 0.27 2.00
C MET A 53 -4.46 0.76 1.41
N GLU A 54 -4.09 0.30 0.21
CA GLU A 54 -2.89 0.77 -0.48
C GLU A 54 -2.95 2.28 -0.74
N LYS A 55 -4.06 2.76 -1.31
CA LYS A 55 -4.24 4.18 -1.60
C LYS A 55 -4.17 5.05 -0.35
N LEU A 56 -4.77 4.60 0.76
CA LEU A 56 -4.69 5.32 2.03
C LEU A 56 -3.24 5.43 2.53
N LEU A 57 -2.46 4.35 2.41
CA LEU A 57 -1.04 4.36 2.80
C LEU A 57 -0.21 5.30 1.91
N GLU A 58 -0.49 5.33 0.61
CA GLU A 58 0.12 6.24 -0.35
C GLU A 58 -0.16 7.70 0.02
N GLU A 59 -1.44 8.05 0.24
CA GLU A 59 -1.85 9.41 0.64
C GLU A 59 -1.20 9.86 1.96
N LEU A 60 -1.13 8.97 2.96
CA LEU A 60 -0.43 9.26 4.21
C LEU A 60 1.08 9.43 4.01
N GLY A 61 1.67 8.63 3.11
CA GLY A 61 3.05 8.76 2.68
C GLY A 61 3.34 10.13 2.06
N ASP A 62 2.50 10.56 1.12
CA ASP A 62 2.61 11.86 0.46
C ASP A 62 2.50 13.03 1.44
N ILE A 63 1.58 12.92 2.40
CA ILE A 63 1.46 13.92 3.48
C ILE A 63 2.77 14.01 4.27
N ALA A 64 3.32 12.87 4.70
CA ALA A 64 4.58 12.82 5.44
C ALA A 64 5.75 13.39 4.61
N LEU A 65 5.86 13.01 3.34
CA LEU A 65 6.85 13.53 2.41
C LEU A 65 6.71 15.03 2.20
N GLY A 66 5.48 15.54 2.12
CA GLY A 66 5.18 16.98 2.03
C GLY A 66 5.70 17.76 3.24
N TYR A 67 5.54 17.23 4.45
CA TYR A 67 6.12 17.85 5.66
C TYR A 67 7.65 17.87 5.63
N ILE A 68 8.27 16.80 5.14
CA ILE A 68 9.72 16.74 4.99
C ILE A 68 10.18 17.74 3.93
N ALA A 69 9.52 17.81 2.77
CA ALA A 69 9.83 18.76 1.70
C ALA A 69 9.73 20.21 2.20
N LYS A 70 8.64 20.56 2.90
CA LYS A 70 8.47 21.87 3.54
C LYS A 70 9.59 22.18 4.54
N SER A 71 10.08 21.18 5.26
CA SER A 71 11.17 21.36 6.22
C SER A 71 12.53 21.56 5.53
N ARG A 72 12.76 20.92 4.38
CA ARG A 72 13.95 21.14 3.54
C ARG A 72 13.91 22.54 2.94
N ASP A 73 12.81 22.91 2.32
CA ASP A 73 12.61 24.21 1.67
C ASP A 73 12.91 25.39 2.61
N LYS A 74 12.41 25.32 3.85
CA LYS A 74 12.72 26.31 4.91
C LYS A 74 14.21 26.46 5.24
N LYS A 75 15.04 25.45 4.96
CA LYS A 75 16.48 25.43 5.24
C LYS A 75 17.33 25.63 3.98
N SER A 76 16.72 25.58 2.80
CA SER A 76 17.39 25.73 1.52
C SER A 76 17.68 27.20 1.20
N LYS A 77 18.66 27.41 0.34
CA LYS A 77 19.00 28.71 -0.26
C LYS A 77 18.78 28.64 -1.77
N ALA A 78 18.68 29.79 -2.43
CA ALA A 78 18.53 29.86 -3.88
C ALA A 78 19.62 29.08 -4.65
N SER A 79 20.84 29.01 -4.12
CA SER A 79 21.95 28.23 -4.69
C SER A 79 21.75 26.71 -4.65
N ASP A 80 20.84 26.22 -3.81
CA ASP A 80 20.54 24.79 -3.68
C ASP A 80 19.52 24.32 -4.73
N TYR A 81 18.96 25.26 -5.51
CA TYR A 81 18.01 24.99 -6.59
C TYR A 81 18.69 25.18 -7.95
N ILE A 82 18.18 24.44 -8.93
CA ILE A 82 18.54 24.57 -10.34
C ILE A 82 17.35 25.17 -11.10
N ASP A 83 17.64 25.99 -12.11
CA ASP A 83 16.62 26.58 -12.96
C ASP A 83 15.87 25.51 -13.77
N ILE A 84 14.54 25.64 -13.87
CA ILE A 84 13.68 24.62 -14.48
C ILE A 84 14.01 24.41 -15.97
N ASP A 85 14.34 25.48 -16.71
CA ASP A 85 14.67 25.38 -18.13
C ASP A 85 15.97 24.59 -18.33
N LYS A 86 16.88 24.67 -17.35
CA LYS A 86 18.12 23.89 -17.36
C LYS A 86 17.85 22.41 -17.09
N VAL A 87 16.98 22.10 -16.14
CA VAL A 87 16.58 20.72 -15.84
C VAL A 87 15.90 20.07 -17.03
N GLU A 88 14.96 20.77 -17.68
CA GLU A 88 14.23 20.26 -18.84
C GLU A 88 15.19 19.88 -19.98
N ARG A 89 16.18 20.72 -20.28
CA ARG A 89 17.22 20.40 -21.27
C ARG A 89 18.02 19.16 -20.89
N GLU A 90 18.52 19.08 -19.64
CA GLU A 90 19.34 17.95 -19.19
C GLU A 90 18.56 16.62 -19.17
N ILE A 91 17.25 16.64 -18.88
CA ILE A 91 16.41 15.43 -18.92
C ILE A 91 16.10 15.01 -20.35
N LEU A 92 15.77 15.96 -21.24
CA LEU A 92 15.50 15.66 -22.65
C LEU A 92 16.74 15.08 -23.35
N ASP A 93 17.91 15.68 -23.12
CA ASP A 93 19.18 15.19 -23.65
C ASP A 93 19.50 13.76 -23.16
N ALA A 94 19.10 13.40 -21.93
CA ALA A 94 19.30 12.07 -21.35
C ALA A 94 18.28 11.02 -21.85
N LEU A 95 17.16 11.43 -22.45
CA LEU A 95 16.15 10.54 -23.02
C LEU A 95 16.36 10.31 -24.52
N GLU A 96 17.07 11.20 -25.20
CA GLU A 96 17.38 11.11 -26.64
C GLU A 96 18.75 10.47 -26.95
N GLY A 97 19.59 10.19 -25.94
CA GLY A 97 20.89 9.51 -26.06
C GLY A 97 20.84 8.03 -25.70
#